data_AF-A0A3P3QWQ0-F1
#
_entry.id   AF-A0A3P3QWQ0-F1
#
_cell.length_a   1.000
_cell.length_b   1.000
_cell.length_c   1.000
_cell.angle_alpha   90.00
_cell.angle_beta   90.00
_cell.angle_gamma   90.00
#
_symmetry.space_group_name_H-M   'P 1'
#
loop_
_entity.id
_entity.type
_entity.pdbx_description
1 polymer ?
#
loop_
_entity_poly.entity_id
_entity_poly.type
_entity_poly.pdbx_seq_one_letter_code
_entity_poly.pdbx_strand_id
1 'polypeptide(L)'
;MYCLDPDYRGQKGAISTQYSSLATDDTFFIDKENDKFFIPSNVYIIGTMNDIDRSIEVFDFALRRRFAWYEIEANKVMDTVLISMGIDEALGSNYKDYKDKIKQLNQSIIDDLGLSKHYHLGPSYFAKIKLYIHNNYEYKDAREKVWNNHISQILKEYVKSKSKSKEVETIKENFIL
;
A
#
# COMPACT_ATOMS: atom_id res chain seq x y z
N MET A 1 21.33 16.87 13.19
CA MET A 1 20.06 16.49 12.53
C MET A 1 20.45 15.55 11.39
N TYR A 2 20.08 14.28 11.50
CA TYR A 2 21.01 13.15 11.33
C TYR A 2 20.97 12.55 9.92
N CYS A 3 21.96 12.85 9.07
CA CYS A 3 22.37 12.19 7.82
C CYS A 3 21.34 11.84 6.72
N LEU A 4 20.04 11.99 6.96
CA LEU A 4 18.96 11.62 6.03
C LEU A 4 18.82 12.66 4.93
N ASP A 5 18.93 13.93 5.31
CA ASP A 5 18.86 15.09 4.43
C ASP A 5 20.02 15.03 3.43
N PRO A 6 19.77 15.26 2.11
CA PRO A 6 20.79 15.11 1.07
C PRO A 6 22.09 15.88 1.35
N ASP A 7 21.97 17.10 1.89
CA ASP A 7 23.10 17.98 2.22
C ASP A 7 23.99 17.44 3.36
N TYR A 8 23.48 16.50 4.16
CA TYR A 8 24.16 15.89 5.30
C TYR A 8 24.58 14.43 5.02
N ARG A 9 24.57 13.99 3.75
CA ARG A 9 25.03 12.65 3.36
C ARG A 9 26.54 12.59 3.14
N GLY A 10 27.09 11.38 3.26
CA GLY A 10 28.51 11.11 3.07
C GLY A 10 29.38 11.53 4.26
N GLN A 11 30.69 11.32 4.15
CA GLN A 11 31.66 11.56 5.23
C GLN A 11 31.63 13.01 5.76
N LYS A 12 31.28 14.00 4.92
CA LYS A 12 31.18 15.41 5.33
C LYS A 12 30.04 15.67 6.33
N GLY A 13 28.96 14.89 6.24
CA GLY A 13 27.83 14.97 7.16
C GLY A 13 27.93 13.99 8.34
N ALA A 14 29.09 13.38 8.55
CA ALA A 14 29.27 12.35 9.56
C ALA A 14 29.14 12.90 10.98
N ILE A 15 28.48 12.13 11.83
CA ILE A 15 28.08 12.51 13.19
C ILE A 15 28.59 11.50 14.20
N SER A 16 28.94 11.97 15.39
CA SER A 16 29.20 11.08 16.52
C SER A 16 27.88 10.53 17.06
N THR A 17 27.85 9.24 17.36
CA THR A 17 26.69 8.58 17.96
C THR A 17 26.79 8.62 19.48
N GLN A 18 25.73 8.22 20.18
CA GLN A 18 25.75 8.12 21.65
C GLN A 18 26.71 7.03 22.15
N TYR A 19 27.10 6.09 21.28
CA TYR A 19 28.02 5.00 21.61
C TYR A 19 29.47 5.33 21.26
N SER A 20 29.76 6.48 20.67
CA SER A 20 31.12 6.85 20.28
C SER A 20 32.06 7.03 21.48
N SER A 21 31.52 7.24 22.69
CA SER A 21 32.29 7.22 23.93
C SER A 21 32.68 5.83 24.42
N LEU A 22 32.09 4.77 23.85
CA LEU A 22 32.39 3.37 24.17
C LEU A 22 33.48 2.78 23.26
N ALA A 23 34.01 3.55 22.31
CA ALA A 23 35.10 3.14 21.45
C ALA A 23 36.37 2.91 22.27
N THR A 24 36.91 1.68 22.25
CA THR A 24 38.20 1.33 22.87
C THR A 24 39.10 0.65 21.84
N ASP A 25 40.36 0.44 22.17
CA ASP A 25 41.31 -0.23 21.26
C ASP A 25 40.95 -1.72 21.02
N ASP A 26 40.00 -2.26 21.81
CA ASP A 26 39.52 -3.64 21.74
C ASP A 26 38.12 -3.78 21.08
N THR A 27 37.46 -2.68 20.71
CA THR A 27 36.11 -2.75 20.12
C THR A 27 36.14 -3.06 18.62
N PHE A 28 35.57 -4.20 18.23
CA PHE A 28 35.65 -4.71 16.84
C PHE A 28 34.84 -3.92 15.81
N PHE A 29 33.77 -3.22 16.23
CA PHE A 29 32.85 -2.49 15.34
C PHE A 29 32.91 -0.97 15.52
N ILE A 30 33.72 -0.47 16.45
CA ILE A 30 33.74 0.94 16.87
C ILE A 30 35.20 1.39 16.89
N ASP A 31 35.58 2.31 16.01
CA ASP A 31 36.94 2.83 15.87
C ASP A 31 37.13 4.09 16.74
N LYS A 32 38.18 4.10 17.57
CA LYS A 32 38.54 5.19 18.50
C LYS A 32 38.83 6.52 17.79
N GLU A 33 39.31 6.49 16.54
CA GLU A 33 39.59 7.72 15.77
C GLU A 33 38.49 8.08 14.76
N ASN A 34 37.57 7.15 14.44
CA ASN A 34 36.71 7.27 13.26
C ASN A 34 35.26 6.77 13.42
N ASP A 35 34.74 6.65 14.64
CA ASP A 35 33.34 6.27 14.91
C ASP A 35 32.32 7.39 14.61
N LYS A 36 32.40 7.98 13.42
CA LYS A 36 31.36 8.86 12.92
C LYS A 36 30.45 8.08 11.98
N PHE A 37 29.17 8.02 12.33
CA PHE A 37 28.16 7.45 11.47
C PHE A 37 27.78 8.45 10.37
N PHE A 38 27.60 7.96 9.16
CA PHE A 38 26.97 8.71 8.08
C PHE A 38 26.17 7.79 7.16
N ILE A 39 25.22 8.37 6.43
CA ILE A 39 24.51 7.66 5.36
C ILE A 39 25.24 7.95 4.03
N PRO A 40 25.73 6.94 3.31
CA PRO A 40 26.37 7.13 2.02
C PRO A 40 25.43 7.77 0.99
N SER A 41 25.99 8.60 0.10
CA SER A 41 25.19 9.32 -0.93
C SER A 41 24.49 8.39 -1.92
N ASN A 42 24.98 7.16 -2.09
CA ASN A 42 24.42 6.12 -2.96
C ASN A 42 23.31 5.28 -2.29
N VAL A 43 22.91 5.59 -1.04
CA VAL A 43 21.81 4.89 -0.36
C VAL A 43 20.50 5.63 -0.60
N TYR A 44 19.49 4.91 -1.10
CA TYR A 44 18.12 5.42 -1.26
C TYR A 44 17.22 4.77 -0.23
N ILE A 45 16.37 5.57 0.41
CA ILE A 45 15.40 5.09 1.40
C ILE A 45 14.01 5.31 0.80
N ILE A 46 13.32 4.21 0.52
CA ILE A 46 11.95 4.22 0.00
C ILE A 46 11.08 3.59 1.07
N GLY A 47 10.18 4.39 1.64
CA GLY A 47 9.18 3.93 2.60
C GLY A 47 7.81 3.82 1.93
N THR A 48 7.07 2.76 2.26
CA THR A 48 5.65 2.64 1.91
C THR A 48 4.81 2.83 3.17
N MET A 49 3.79 3.67 3.11
CA MET A 49 2.87 3.91 4.22
C MET A 49 1.44 3.56 3.80
N ASN A 50 0.68 2.94 4.70
CA ASN A 50 -0.74 2.73 4.51
C ASN A 50 -1.52 3.88 5.17
N ASP A 51 -2.29 4.63 4.39
CA ASP A 51 -3.03 5.80 4.88
C ASP A 51 -4.18 5.45 5.83
N ILE A 52 -4.70 4.22 5.77
CA ILE A 52 -5.85 3.79 6.60
C ILE A 52 -5.40 3.46 8.03
N ASP A 53 -4.12 3.11 8.21
CA ASP A 53 -3.62 2.63 9.50
C ASP A 53 -3.34 3.79 10.45
N ARG A 54 -4.33 4.05 11.32
CA ARG A 54 -4.26 5.10 12.36
C ARG A 54 -3.17 4.87 13.40
N SER A 55 -2.57 3.68 13.47
CA SER A 55 -1.44 3.44 14.40
C SER A 55 -0.17 4.18 13.99
N ILE A 56 -0.08 4.63 12.73
CA ILE A 56 1.10 5.30 12.15
C ILE A 56 0.97 6.85 12.24
N GLU A 57 -0.14 7.37 12.77
CA GLU A 57 -0.39 8.83 12.81
C GLU A 57 0.65 9.60 13.64
N VAL A 58 1.33 8.92 14.58
CA VAL A 58 2.44 9.47 15.39
C VAL A 58 3.79 9.40 14.65
N PHE A 59 3.79 9.46 13.32
CA PHE A 59 5.03 9.65 12.58
C PHE A 59 5.54 11.08 12.82
N ASP A 60 6.69 11.19 13.50
CA ASP A 60 7.32 12.46 13.90
C ASP A 60 7.35 13.47 12.74
N PHE A 61 6.82 14.67 12.99
CA PHE A 61 6.82 15.79 12.06
C PHE A 61 8.22 16.11 11.53
N ALA A 62 9.27 15.88 12.32
CA ALA A 62 10.66 16.04 11.89
C ALA A 62 11.03 15.05 10.78
N LEU A 63 10.58 13.80 10.84
CA LEU A 63 10.84 12.81 9.79
C LEU A 63 10.04 13.11 8.54
N ARG A 64 8.77 13.55 8.66
CA ARG A 64 7.93 13.87 7.49
C ARG A 64 8.55 14.89 6.55
N ARG A 65 9.29 15.88 7.07
CA ARG A 65 9.96 16.92 6.26
C ARG A 65 11.18 16.43 5.47
N ARG A 66 11.67 15.22 5.74
CA ARG A 66 12.90 14.66 5.11
C ARG A 66 12.61 13.67 3.98
N PHE A 67 11.35 13.32 3.78
CA PHE A 67 10.91 12.45 2.69
C PHE A 67 10.11 13.26 1.67
N ALA A 68 10.31 12.94 0.39
CA ALA A 68 9.36 13.30 -0.63
C ALA A 68 8.13 12.39 -0.52
N TRP A 69 6.95 12.98 -0.47
CA TRP A 69 5.69 12.24 -0.40
C TRP A 69 5.11 12.06 -1.79
N TYR A 70 4.89 10.82 -2.18
CA TYR A 70 4.27 10.45 -3.45
C TYR A 70 3.06 9.57 -3.17
N GLU A 71 1.86 10.12 -3.36
CA GLU A 71 0.60 9.40 -3.14
C GLU A 71 0.34 8.43 -4.31
N ILE A 72 0.07 7.16 -3.98
CA ILE A 72 -0.34 6.14 -4.94
C ILE A 72 -1.82 5.86 -4.75
N GLU A 73 -2.65 6.46 -5.60
CA GLU A 73 -4.09 6.23 -5.56
C GLU A 73 -4.47 4.93 -6.29
N ALA A 74 -5.26 4.08 -5.62
CA ALA A 74 -5.69 2.78 -6.14
C ALA A 74 -6.29 2.86 -7.56
N ASN A 75 -7.20 3.81 -7.81
CA ASN A 75 -7.86 3.97 -9.11
C ASN A 75 -6.89 4.43 -10.21
N LYS A 76 -5.84 5.21 -9.88
CA LYS A 76 -4.87 5.69 -10.87
C LYS A 76 -3.95 4.57 -11.38
N VAL A 77 -3.57 3.66 -10.48
CA VAL A 77 -2.67 2.54 -10.83
C VAL A 77 -3.40 1.26 -11.22
N MET A 78 -4.72 1.21 -11.03
CA MET A 78 -5.54 0.00 -11.19
C MET A 78 -5.29 -0.70 -12.54
N ASP A 79 -5.46 0.03 -13.64
CA ASP A 79 -5.37 -0.55 -14.98
C ASP A 79 -3.96 -1.03 -15.31
N THR A 80 -2.97 -0.17 -15.09
CA THR A 80 -1.56 -0.48 -15.34
C THR A 80 -1.10 -1.72 -14.57
N VAL A 81 -1.49 -1.83 -13.29
CA VAL A 81 -1.11 -2.97 -12.46
C VAL A 81 -1.83 -4.24 -12.90
N LEU A 82 -3.13 -4.20 -13.17
CA LEU A 82 -3.87 -5.38 -13.64
C LEU A 82 -3.34 -5.89 -14.98
N ILE A 83 -3.01 -5.00 -15.92
CA ILE A 83 -2.36 -5.36 -17.19
C ILE A 83 -0.97 -5.96 -16.93
N SER A 84 -0.15 -5.35 -16.08
CA SER A 84 1.19 -5.90 -15.75
C SER A 84 1.15 -7.29 -15.09
N MET A 85 0.02 -7.63 -14.45
CA MET A 85 -0.22 -8.95 -13.87
C MET A 85 -0.87 -9.94 -14.84
N GLY A 86 -1.10 -9.53 -16.10
CA GLY A 86 -1.70 -10.31 -17.17
C GLY A 86 -3.16 -10.67 -16.88
N ILE A 87 -3.92 -9.75 -16.28
CA ILE A 87 -5.36 -9.95 -15.99
C ILE A 87 -6.21 -9.65 -17.22
N ASP A 88 -5.77 -8.72 -18.05
CA ASP A 88 -6.39 -8.39 -19.33
C ASP A 88 -6.36 -9.59 -20.29
N GLU A 89 -5.21 -10.25 -20.40
CA GLU A 89 -5.08 -11.49 -21.17
C GLU A 89 -5.94 -12.62 -20.60
N ALA A 90 -5.96 -12.78 -19.28
CA ALA A 90 -6.72 -13.83 -18.61
C ALA A 90 -8.23 -13.66 -18.75
N LEU A 91 -8.74 -12.43 -18.77
CA LEU A 91 -10.17 -12.14 -18.86
C LEU A 91 -10.65 -11.89 -20.30
N GLY A 92 -9.75 -11.56 -21.23
CA GLY A 92 -10.08 -11.27 -22.62
C GLY A 92 -11.17 -10.21 -22.74
N SER A 93 -12.28 -10.54 -23.38
CA SER A 93 -13.42 -9.62 -23.58
C SER A 93 -14.06 -9.12 -22.28
N ASN A 94 -13.91 -9.88 -21.17
CA ASN A 94 -14.50 -9.52 -19.88
C ASN A 94 -13.67 -8.49 -19.11
N TYR A 95 -12.44 -8.18 -19.54
CA TYR A 95 -11.57 -7.25 -18.82
C TYR A 95 -12.16 -5.85 -18.70
N LYS A 96 -12.80 -5.35 -19.77
CA LYS A 96 -13.42 -4.02 -19.76
C LYS A 96 -14.56 -3.93 -18.74
N ASP A 97 -15.45 -4.91 -18.74
CA ASP A 97 -16.53 -5.01 -17.75
C ASP A 97 -15.95 -5.08 -16.32
N TYR A 98 -14.91 -5.89 -16.12
CA TYR A 98 -14.28 -6.04 -14.82
C TYR A 98 -13.73 -4.72 -14.27
N LYS A 99 -13.07 -3.92 -15.12
CA LYS A 99 -12.62 -2.57 -14.75
C LYS A 99 -13.75 -1.65 -14.35
N ASP A 100 -14.85 -1.65 -15.11
CA ASP A 100 -16.00 -0.80 -14.83
C ASP A 100 -16.65 -1.19 -13.50
N LYS A 101 -16.73 -2.50 -13.20
CA LYS A 101 -17.22 -3.02 -11.92
C LYS A 101 -16.33 -2.63 -10.74
N ILE A 102 -15.00 -2.70 -10.89
CA ILE A 102 -14.05 -2.23 -9.87
C ILE A 102 -14.23 -0.75 -9.60
N LYS A 103 -14.36 0.06 -10.66
CA LYS A 103 -14.54 1.51 -10.54
C LYS A 103 -15.84 1.84 -9.81
N GLN A 104 -16.94 1.17 -10.15
CA GLN A 104 -18.23 1.32 -9.46
C GLN A 104 -18.13 0.93 -7.99
N LEU A 105 -17.49 -0.21 -7.68
CA LEU A 105 -17.27 -0.66 -6.31
C LEU A 105 -16.52 0.41 -5.49
N ASN A 106 -15.39 0.91 -6.01
CA ASN A 106 -14.61 1.94 -5.31
C ASN A 106 -15.41 3.25 -5.16
N GLN A 107 -16.25 3.60 -6.14
CA GLN A 107 -17.14 4.76 -6.02
C GLN A 107 -18.21 4.56 -4.93
N SER A 108 -18.82 3.38 -4.84
CA SER A 108 -19.77 3.02 -3.77
C SER A 108 -19.14 3.02 -2.36
N ILE A 109 -17.84 2.75 -2.23
CA ILE A 109 -17.14 2.91 -0.94
C ILE A 109 -17.24 4.37 -0.45
N ILE A 110 -17.18 5.35 -1.35
CA ILE A 110 -17.37 6.75 -0.99
C ILE A 110 -18.85 7.06 -0.78
N ASP A 111 -19.67 6.79 -1.78
CA ASP A 111 -21.04 7.28 -1.85
C ASP A 111 -21.97 6.55 -0.87
N ASP A 112 -21.92 5.22 -0.86
CA ASP A 112 -22.82 4.38 -0.06
C ASP A 112 -22.25 4.16 1.36
N LEU A 113 -20.95 3.89 1.48
CA LEU A 113 -20.33 3.62 2.79
C LEU A 113 -19.92 4.90 3.53
N GLY A 114 -19.86 6.05 2.85
CA GLY A 114 -19.46 7.33 3.45
C GLY A 114 -18.03 7.28 3.98
N LEU A 115 -17.15 6.59 3.26
CA LEU A 115 -15.71 6.51 3.53
C LEU A 115 -14.95 7.45 2.60
N SER A 116 -13.68 7.69 2.88
CA SER A 116 -12.82 8.53 2.03
C SER A 116 -12.13 7.70 0.94
N LYS A 117 -11.54 8.37 -0.05
CA LYS A 117 -10.73 7.76 -1.12
C LYS A 117 -9.60 6.84 -0.61
N HIS A 118 -9.14 7.02 0.62
CA HIS A 118 -8.09 6.20 1.22
C HIS A 118 -8.56 4.76 1.47
N TYR A 119 -9.88 4.53 1.54
CA TYR A 119 -10.47 3.18 1.70
C TYR A 119 -10.71 2.46 0.37
N HIS A 120 -10.34 3.05 -0.77
CA HIS A 120 -10.41 2.36 -2.05
C HIS A 120 -9.58 1.07 -2.01
N LEU A 121 -10.13 0.01 -2.60
CA LEU A 121 -9.43 -1.24 -2.72
C LEU A 121 -8.43 -1.16 -3.88
N GLY A 122 -7.20 -1.62 -3.62
CA GLY A 122 -6.13 -1.65 -4.60
C GLY A 122 -6.24 -2.82 -5.60
N PRO A 123 -5.47 -2.77 -6.70
CA PRO A 123 -5.46 -3.81 -7.74
C PRO A 123 -5.06 -5.20 -7.25
N SER A 124 -4.30 -5.30 -6.15
CA SER A 124 -3.83 -6.59 -5.60
C SER A 124 -4.97 -7.52 -5.19
N TYR A 125 -6.10 -6.98 -4.71
CA TYR A 125 -7.29 -7.76 -4.38
C TYR A 125 -7.98 -8.29 -5.63
N PHE A 126 -8.10 -7.44 -6.65
CA PHE A 126 -8.78 -7.77 -7.91
C PHE A 126 -7.95 -8.70 -8.80
N ALA A 127 -6.62 -8.61 -8.77
CA ALA A 127 -5.74 -9.52 -9.48
C ALA A 127 -5.88 -10.99 -9.05
N LYS A 128 -6.46 -11.27 -7.87
CA LYS A 128 -6.76 -12.63 -7.41
C LYS A 128 -7.81 -13.34 -8.27
N ILE A 129 -8.54 -12.63 -9.14
CA ILE A 129 -9.46 -13.25 -10.11
C ILE A 129 -8.77 -14.30 -10.99
N LYS A 130 -7.47 -14.10 -11.30
CA LYS A 130 -6.65 -15.05 -12.06
C LYS A 130 -6.62 -16.44 -11.44
N LEU A 131 -6.65 -16.53 -10.10
CA LEU A 131 -6.66 -17.81 -9.38
C LEU A 131 -7.93 -18.62 -9.67
N TYR A 132 -9.05 -17.95 -9.90
CA TYR A 132 -10.34 -18.62 -10.14
C TYR A 132 -10.55 -18.91 -11.62
N ILE A 133 -10.16 -18.00 -12.51
CA ILE A 133 -10.21 -18.26 -13.96
C ILE A 133 -9.34 -19.47 -14.34
N HIS A 134 -8.15 -19.62 -13.74
CA HIS A 134 -7.29 -20.79 -13.99
C HIS A 134 -7.89 -22.12 -13.48
N ASN A 135 -8.83 -22.08 -12.54
CA ASN A 135 -9.55 -23.25 -12.05
C ASN A 135 -10.83 -23.54 -12.87
N ASN A 136 -10.94 -22.99 -14.09
CA ASN A 136 -12.07 -23.11 -15.00
C ASN A 136 -13.41 -22.63 -14.42
N TYR A 137 -13.39 -21.69 -13.47
CA TYR A 137 -14.63 -21.02 -13.06
C TYR A 137 -15.08 -20.05 -14.16
N GLU A 138 -16.39 -19.94 -14.36
CA GLU A 138 -16.96 -18.89 -15.21
C GLU A 138 -16.65 -17.50 -14.64
N TYR A 139 -16.63 -16.48 -15.49
CA TYR A 139 -16.28 -15.11 -15.09
C TYR A 139 -17.11 -14.60 -13.91
N LYS A 140 -18.42 -14.89 -13.89
CA LYS A 140 -19.32 -14.51 -12.80
C LYS A 140 -18.93 -15.21 -11.48
N ASP A 141 -18.70 -16.51 -11.53
CA ASP A 141 -18.30 -17.30 -10.36
C ASP A 141 -16.93 -16.88 -9.83
N ALA A 142 -15.99 -16.58 -10.74
CA ALA A 142 -14.68 -16.05 -10.40
C ALA A 142 -14.79 -14.72 -9.66
N ARG A 143 -15.64 -13.79 -10.10
CA ARG A 143 -15.94 -12.54 -9.39
C ARG A 143 -16.55 -12.79 -8.01
N GLU A 144 -17.51 -13.70 -7.92
CA GLU A 144 -18.11 -14.08 -6.63
C GLU A 144 -17.07 -14.64 -5.66
N LYS A 145 -16.14 -15.48 -6.12
CA LYS A 145 -15.05 -15.99 -5.30
C LYS A 145 -14.09 -14.89 -4.84
N VAL A 146 -13.73 -13.95 -5.72
CA VAL A 146 -12.94 -12.77 -5.32
C VAL A 146 -13.67 -11.96 -4.24
N TRP A 147 -14.97 -11.74 -4.42
CA TRP A 147 -15.77 -11.03 -3.42
C TRP A 147 -15.75 -11.75 -2.07
N ASN A 148 -16.20 -13.00 -2.05
CA ASN A 148 -16.41 -13.77 -0.83
C ASN A 148 -15.08 -13.97 -0.07
N ASN A 149 -13.98 -14.27 -0.77
CA ASN A 149 -12.72 -14.66 -0.14
C ASN A 149 -11.77 -13.49 0.15
N HIS A 150 -11.89 -12.35 -0.54
CA HIS A 150 -10.90 -11.26 -0.45
C HIS A 150 -11.48 -9.89 -0.14
N ILE A 151 -12.67 -9.55 -0.64
CA ILE A 151 -13.22 -8.20 -0.52
C ILE A 151 -14.18 -8.10 0.68
N SER A 152 -15.06 -9.08 0.85
CA SER A 152 -16.20 -8.99 1.77
C SER A 152 -15.77 -8.74 3.22
N GLN A 153 -14.71 -9.43 3.67
CA GLN A 153 -14.21 -9.30 5.03
C GLN A 153 -13.65 -7.89 5.30
N ILE A 154 -12.96 -7.31 4.32
CA ILE A 154 -12.35 -5.98 4.44
C ILE A 154 -13.43 -4.91 4.55
N LEU A 155 -14.42 -4.94 3.65
CA LEU A 155 -15.52 -3.98 3.68
C LEU A 155 -16.34 -4.09 4.97
N LYS A 156 -16.59 -5.32 5.46
CA LYS A 156 -17.26 -5.56 6.74
C LYS A 156 -16.49 -4.95 7.92
N GLU A 157 -15.16 -5.08 7.95
CA GLU A 157 -14.35 -4.43 8.99
C GLU A 157 -14.37 -2.91 8.87
N TYR A 158 -14.31 -2.35 7.65
CA TYR A 158 -14.37 -0.89 7.44
C TYR A 158 -15.67 -0.26 7.96
N VAL A 159 -16.79 -0.97 7.87
CA VAL A 159 -18.11 -0.47 8.28
C VAL A 159 -18.61 -1.03 9.61
N LYS A 160 -17.79 -1.80 10.32
CA LYS A 160 -18.15 -2.46 11.59
C LYS A 160 -18.72 -1.49 12.62
N SER A 161 -18.23 -0.26 12.66
CA SER A 161 -18.71 0.80 13.57
C SER A 161 -19.88 1.62 13.02
N LYS A 162 -20.25 1.46 11.74
CA LYS A 162 -21.23 2.29 11.03
C LYS A 162 -22.55 1.58 10.72
N SER A 163 -22.71 0.31 11.07
CA SER A 163 -23.93 -0.49 10.84
C SER A 163 -24.41 -0.52 9.37
N LYS A 164 -23.49 -0.47 8.40
CA LYS A 164 -23.79 -0.44 6.95
C LYS A 164 -23.73 -1.81 6.27
N SER A 165 -24.28 -2.85 6.91
CA SER A 165 -24.20 -4.21 6.38
C SER A 165 -25.04 -4.39 5.11
N LYS A 166 -26.16 -3.67 4.97
CA LYS A 166 -27.04 -3.76 3.79
C LYS A 166 -26.38 -3.20 2.55
N GLU A 167 -25.71 -2.05 2.70
CA GLU A 167 -24.99 -1.37 1.63
C GLU A 167 -23.85 -2.25 1.11
N VAL A 168 -23.14 -2.96 1.99
CA VAL A 168 -22.12 -3.93 1.58
C VAL A 168 -22.71 -5.06 0.73
N GLU A 169 -23.92 -5.55 1.03
CA GLU A 169 -24.59 -6.54 0.19
C GLU A 169 -25.08 -5.94 -1.14
N THR A 170 -25.54 -4.69 -1.19
CA THR A 170 -25.85 -4.01 -2.46
C THR A 170 -24.60 -3.88 -3.35
N ILE A 171 -23.46 -3.52 -2.76
CA ILE A 171 -22.18 -3.45 -3.47
C ILE A 171 -21.77 -4.83 -4.00
N LYS A 172 -22.00 -5.89 -3.22
CA LYS A 172 -21.77 -7.28 -3.64
C LYS A 172 -22.56 -7.60 -4.91
N GLU A 173 -23.85 -7.35 -4.89
CA GLU A 173 -24.76 -7.65 -6.01
C GLU A 173 -24.30 -6.93 -7.27
N ASN A 174 -23.99 -5.62 -7.17
CA ASN A 174 -23.50 -4.83 -8.30
C ASN A 174 -22.15 -5.31 -8.84
N PHE A 175 -21.26 -5.82 -7.97
CA PHE A 175 -19.96 -6.33 -8.37
C PHE A 175 -20.02 -7.72 -9.01
N ILE A 176 -20.97 -8.58 -8.60
CA ILE A 176 -21.11 -9.95 -9.11
C ILE A 176 -21.99 -10.03 -10.35
N LEU A 177 -23.07 -9.25 -10.43
CA LEU A 177 -23.92 -9.15 -11.62
C LEU A 177 -23.13 -8.47 -12.73
#